data_AF-A0A9P8F6H7-F1
#
_entry.id   AF-A0A9P8F6H7-F1
#
_cell.length_a   1.000
_cell.length_b   1.000
_cell.length_c   1.000
_cell.angle_alpha   90.00
_cell.angle_beta   90.00
_cell.angle_gamma   90.00
#
_symmetry.space_group_name_H-M   'P 1'
#
loop_
_entity.id
_entity.type
_entity.pdbx_description
1 polymer ?
#
loop_
_entity_poly.entity_id
_entity_poly.type
_entity_poly.pdbx_seq_one_letter_code
_entity_poly.pdbx_strand_id
1 'polypeptide(L)'
;MIPSMFGTKKAERNSPVFTIDDIRKLILSFPPPEPRPGKECLVRSLSGHNLVRSDAVVKRFHSLLQTASGPIFLNSLHNELGVHDVQWLLTQEDERIHYSTDRRRLLPESTQRATCQSVQTDLAVRGVDLDKIAAEKHVTTATLRRMLAAQDVTLQDLDDGKTYDTKFLKKLEGSIKTVVSDKHGGAISLSDTFSSVPLSWLEPTARDLLSKQENGAQDVIEMKAGYLVYTPGSVLEERESKLKEAREAYIQKAVEELNESGSCEVTASSRPQALRIAEDADLEQAIREAFAQKNTSSNIVEVSTSSSSFLITQDALATKLSVLAVKAEDAATEQWSSRRPGEAVNFDPTKPSLTTTPLDLAILESGDPENKTQASFDTKILSLQESTMSTFTVTIQNELLVPLKLYTQGAETITDTTLQPRVQDFIYDWARKDLTPSTLDLLKSQNLITTKAVSRDLDKFSEAVTAAKTLDDIQTCTSKLCRKQKIDHPSSVSVLQTRKQEILALKVAGMRKMKRSSDLLQNVIWVLLARQREGLYMSSGKDTSRMIKMVKENDAEAGAKLEVWRDLVKQGKDNDDTKKEMRDVAANAIEELKTVTPQADDVAVEQAAEEETAT
;
A
#
# COMPACT_ATOMS: atom_id res chain seq x y z
N MET A 1 36.12 23.70 -143.06
CA MET A 1 36.21 22.78 -141.90
C MET A 1 35.33 23.33 -140.78
N ILE A 2 34.45 22.47 -140.27
CA ILE A 2 33.63 22.54 -139.03
C ILE A 2 34.57 22.76 -137.81
N PRO A 3 34.23 23.51 -136.73
CA PRO A 3 33.10 23.16 -135.85
C PRO A 3 32.16 24.25 -135.32
N SER A 4 30.92 23.78 -135.14
CA SER A 4 29.87 24.27 -134.26
C SER A 4 30.19 23.94 -132.80
N MET A 5 29.95 24.89 -131.88
CA MET A 5 29.44 24.58 -130.53
C MET A 5 28.62 25.77 -130.01
N PHE A 6 27.31 25.55 -129.98
CA PHE A 6 26.35 26.33 -129.22
C PHE A 6 26.65 26.27 -127.72
N GLY A 7 26.56 27.42 -127.06
CA GLY A 7 26.49 27.55 -125.60
C GLY A 7 25.61 28.75 -125.24
N THR A 8 24.29 28.56 -125.28
CA THR A 8 23.30 29.54 -124.84
C THR A 8 23.34 29.71 -123.32
N LYS A 9 23.72 30.89 -122.82
CA LYS A 9 23.29 31.36 -121.49
C LYS A 9 22.21 32.42 -121.68
N LYS A 10 20.94 31.98 -121.60
CA LYS A 10 19.82 32.88 -121.34
C LYS A 10 20.03 33.50 -119.96
N ALA A 11 20.15 34.83 -119.92
CA ALA A 11 20.02 35.58 -118.68
C ALA A 11 18.55 35.56 -118.26
N GLU A 12 18.23 34.91 -117.14
CA GLU A 12 16.89 34.97 -116.54
C GLU A 12 16.65 36.38 -115.98
N ARG A 13 15.87 37.18 -116.71
CA ARG A 13 15.18 38.36 -116.18
C ARG A 13 14.04 37.87 -115.28
N ASN A 14 14.29 37.75 -113.99
CA ASN A 14 13.30 37.89 -112.91
C ASN A 14 13.98 37.78 -111.52
N SER A 15 15.12 38.45 -111.35
CA SER A 15 15.67 38.65 -110.01
C SER A 15 14.93 39.82 -109.36
N PRO A 16 14.28 39.65 -108.19
CA PRO A 16 13.57 40.72 -107.51
C PRO A 16 14.54 41.88 -107.18
N VAL A 17 14.04 43.13 -107.29
CA VAL A 17 14.82 44.37 -107.06
C VAL A 17 15.47 44.40 -105.68
N PHE A 18 14.82 43.78 -104.69
CA PHE A 18 15.40 43.50 -103.40
C PHE A 18 15.52 42.00 -103.23
N THR A 19 16.71 41.53 -102.86
CA THR A 19 16.86 40.14 -102.42
C THR A 19 16.18 39.96 -101.06
N ILE A 20 15.91 38.70 -100.70
CA ILE A 20 15.38 38.32 -99.38
C ILE A 20 16.28 38.85 -98.24
N ASP A 21 17.59 38.96 -98.49
CA ASP A 21 18.55 39.57 -97.56
C ASP A 21 18.47 41.10 -97.49
N ASP A 22 18.16 41.77 -98.60
CA ASP A 22 17.96 43.22 -98.62
C ASP A 22 16.69 43.61 -97.85
N ILE A 23 15.61 42.83 -97.98
CA ILE A 23 14.37 43.01 -97.22
C ILE A 23 14.64 42.81 -95.71
N ARG A 24 15.40 41.77 -95.35
CA ARG A 24 15.81 41.52 -93.96
C ARG A 24 16.62 42.70 -93.40
N LYS A 25 17.61 43.21 -94.15
CA LYS A 25 18.40 44.39 -93.75
C LYS A 25 17.54 45.64 -93.58
N LEU A 26 16.54 45.84 -94.45
CA LEU A 26 15.61 46.96 -94.33
C LEU A 26 14.78 46.87 -93.05
N ILE A 27 14.18 45.71 -92.77
CA ILE A 27 13.40 45.47 -91.56
C ILE A 27 14.26 45.63 -90.31
N LEU A 28 15.53 45.18 -90.35
CA LEU A 28 16.49 45.34 -89.25
C LEU A 28 16.85 46.81 -89.01
N SER A 29 17.06 47.59 -90.08
CA SER A 29 17.43 49.01 -90.02
C SER A 29 16.27 49.90 -89.57
N PHE A 30 15.02 49.47 -89.80
CA PHE A 30 13.80 50.19 -89.41
C PHE A 30 12.88 49.25 -88.60
N PRO A 31 13.20 48.97 -87.32
CA PRO A 31 12.33 48.15 -86.47
C PRO A 31 10.91 48.75 -86.40
N PRO A 32 9.86 47.91 -86.49
CA PRO A 32 8.52 48.39 -86.21
C PRO A 32 8.40 48.80 -84.73
N PRO A 33 7.51 49.75 -84.40
CA PRO A 33 7.28 50.16 -83.02
C PRO A 33 6.78 48.97 -82.19
N GLU A 34 7.16 48.93 -80.91
CA GLU A 34 6.67 47.92 -79.99
C GLU A 34 5.13 47.92 -79.95
N PRO A 35 4.48 46.75 -80.07
CA PRO A 35 3.03 46.66 -80.01
C PRO A 35 2.51 47.19 -78.68
N ARG A 36 1.39 47.91 -78.71
CA ARG A 36 0.66 48.36 -77.52
C ARG A 36 -0.73 47.70 -77.47
N PRO A 37 -1.29 47.44 -76.27
CA PRO A 37 -2.64 46.90 -76.12
C PRO A 37 -3.65 47.70 -76.95
N GLY A 38 -4.50 47.02 -77.71
CA GLY A 38 -5.59 47.64 -78.48
C GLY A 38 -5.20 48.41 -79.75
N LYS A 39 -3.90 48.49 -80.10
CA LYS A 39 -3.44 49.17 -81.33
C LYS A 39 -2.85 48.16 -82.33
N GLU A 40 -3.38 48.16 -83.55
CA GLU A 40 -2.81 47.36 -84.64
C GLU A 40 -1.38 47.80 -84.95
N CYS A 41 -0.44 46.88 -84.83
CA CYS A 41 0.98 47.10 -85.10
C CYS A 41 1.52 45.97 -85.98
N LEU A 42 2.67 46.20 -86.58
CA LEU A 42 3.39 45.17 -87.33
C LEU A 42 4.51 44.61 -86.45
N VAL A 43 4.70 43.30 -86.43
CA VAL A 43 5.78 42.61 -85.72
C VAL A 43 6.61 41.79 -86.69
N ARG A 44 7.89 41.62 -86.37
CA ARG A 44 8.81 40.86 -87.22
C ARG A 44 8.43 39.38 -87.21
N SER A 45 8.34 38.77 -88.39
CA SER A 45 8.21 37.32 -88.52
C SER A 45 9.46 36.60 -87.98
N LEU A 46 9.32 35.33 -87.62
CA LEU A 46 10.43 34.50 -87.15
C LEU A 46 11.64 34.51 -88.11
N SER A 47 11.36 34.42 -89.41
CA SER A 47 12.38 34.41 -90.47
C SER A 47 13.06 35.78 -90.68
N GLY A 48 12.50 36.86 -90.13
CA GLY A 48 12.99 38.22 -90.32
C GLY A 48 12.79 38.81 -91.72
N HIS A 49 12.15 38.07 -92.64
CA HIS A 49 11.93 38.52 -94.02
C HIS A 49 10.58 39.20 -94.25
N ASN A 50 9.64 39.09 -93.31
CA ASN A 50 8.29 39.66 -93.43
C ASN A 50 7.84 40.31 -92.11
N LEU A 51 6.79 41.12 -92.20
CA LEU A 51 6.07 41.65 -91.05
C LEU A 51 4.69 40.99 -90.94
N VAL A 52 4.28 40.66 -89.72
CA VAL A 52 2.98 40.05 -89.38
C VAL A 52 2.19 41.04 -88.55
N ARG A 53 0.87 41.09 -88.70
CA ARG A 53 0.03 41.95 -87.85
C ARG A 53 -0.03 41.42 -86.42
N SER A 54 0.14 42.29 -85.43
CA SER A 54 0.12 41.95 -84.00
C SER A 54 -1.22 41.34 -83.57
N ASP A 55 -2.34 41.81 -84.09
CA ASP A 55 -3.69 41.30 -83.78
C ASP A 55 -3.89 39.85 -84.25
N ALA A 56 -3.34 39.49 -85.41
CA ALA A 56 -3.36 38.12 -85.91
C ALA A 56 -2.52 37.19 -85.02
N VAL A 57 -1.39 37.69 -84.48
CA VAL A 57 -0.53 36.95 -83.55
C VAL A 57 -1.21 36.74 -82.20
N VAL A 58 -1.85 37.78 -81.64
CA VAL A 58 -2.65 37.68 -80.40
C VAL A 58 -3.78 36.66 -80.57
N LYS A 59 -4.53 36.70 -81.68
CA LYS A 59 -5.60 35.72 -81.95
C LYS A 59 -5.07 34.30 -82.04
N ARG A 60 -3.92 34.08 -82.69
CA ARG A 60 -3.26 32.77 -82.74
C ARG A 60 -2.81 32.32 -81.35
N PHE A 61 -2.30 33.22 -80.54
CA PHE A 61 -1.89 32.94 -79.17
C PHE A 61 -3.07 32.52 -78.27
N HIS A 62 -4.19 33.25 -78.33
CA HIS A 62 -5.40 32.84 -77.61
C HIS A 62 -5.94 31.50 -78.11
N SER A 63 -5.95 31.28 -79.43
CA SER A 63 -6.35 29.99 -80.00
C SER A 63 -5.43 28.86 -79.52
N LEU A 64 -4.12 29.10 -79.40
CA LEU A 64 -3.15 28.15 -78.86
C LEU A 64 -3.42 27.85 -77.38
N LEU A 65 -3.67 28.86 -76.54
CA LEU A 65 -4.01 28.68 -75.12
C LEU A 65 -5.31 27.88 -74.93
N GLN A 66 -6.27 28.02 -75.85
CA GLN A 66 -7.55 27.31 -75.80
C GLN A 66 -7.47 25.86 -76.30
N THR A 67 -6.73 25.63 -77.38
CA THR A 67 -6.75 24.34 -78.09
C THR A 67 -5.62 23.40 -77.70
N ALA A 68 -4.56 23.90 -77.04
CA ALA A 68 -3.44 23.07 -76.64
C ALA A 68 -3.87 21.97 -75.64
N SER A 69 -3.55 20.73 -76.00
CA SER A 69 -3.73 19.55 -75.15
C SER A 69 -2.56 19.32 -74.18
N GLY A 70 -1.44 20.03 -74.38
CA GLY A 70 -0.20 19.86 -73.62
C GLY A 70 0.48 21.19 -73.26
N PRO A 71 1.63 21.12 -72.56
CA PRO A 71 2.33 22.31 -72.08
C PRO A 71 2.86 23.17 -73.23
N ILE A 72 2.62 24.48 -73.15
CA ILE A 72 3.13 25.45 -74.13
C ILE A 72 4.46 25.99 -73.61
N PHE A 73 5.59 25.63 -74.24
CA PHE A 73 6.91 26.07 -73.80
C PHE A 73 7.21 27.49 -74.29
N LEU A 74 7.65 28.37 -73.39
CA LEU A 74 8.01 29.75 -73.75
C LEU A 74 9.15 29.80 -74.77
N ASN A 75 10.12 28.89 -74.64
CA ASN A 75 11.26 28.81 -75.56
C ASN A 75 10.87 28.40 -76.98
N SER A 76 9.71 27.79 -77.21
CA SER A 76 9.21 27.45 -78.55
C SER A 76 8.06 28.34 -79.00
N LEU A 77 7.54 29.21 -78.12
CA LEU A 77 6.36 30.03 -78.39
C LEU A 77 6.54 30.94 -79.61
N HIS A 78 7.74 31.48 -79.80
CA HIS A 78 8.08 32.30 -80.97
C HIS A 78 7.98 31.49 -82.29
N ASN A 79 8.29 30.18 -82.26
CA ASN A 79 8.14 29.28 -83.40
C ASN A 79 6.67 28.96 -83.67
N GLU A 80 5.90 28.65 -82.62
CA GLU A 80 4.47 28.35 -82.72
C GLU A 80 3.67 29.57 -83.25
N LEU A 81 4.06 30.78 -82.85
CA LEU A 81 3.42 32.01 -83.28
C LEU A 81 3.99 32.60 -84.58
N GLY A 82 5.14 32.10 -85.04
CA GLY A 82 5.83 32.56 -86.25
C GLY A 82 6.39 33.98 -86.16
N VAL A 83 6.74 34.45 -84.96
CA VAL A 83 7.26 35.80 -84.69
C VAL A 83 8.66 35.76 -84.08
N HIS A 84 9.45 36.80 -84.28
CA HIS A 84 10.82 36.85 -83.75
C HIS A 84 10.85 37.07 -82.22
N ASP A 85 9.95 37.89 -81.69
CA ASP A 85 9.88 38.21 -80.26
C ASP A 85 8.43 38.13 -79.77
N VAL A 86 8.26 37.51 -78.60
CA VAL A 86 6.98 37.26 -77.91
C VAL A 86 6.88 38.02 -76.59
N GLN A 87 7.92 38.72 -76.15
CA GLN A 87 7.94 39.36 -74.83
C GLN A 87 6.86 40.43 -74.68
N TRP A 88 6.62 41.21 -75.74
CA TRP A 88 5.53 42.20 -75.78
C TRP A 88 4.17 41.54 -75.55
N LEU A 89 3.94 40.35 -76.12
CA LEU A 89 2.67 39.63 -76.02
C LEU A 89 2.45 39.09 -74.60
N LEU A 90 3.50 38.52 -74.00
CA LEU A 90 3.45 38.04 -72.62
C LEU A 90 3.22 39.19 -71.62
N THR A 91 3.82 40.35 -71.89
CA THR A 91 3.63 41.55 -71.03
C THR A 91 2.22 42.12 -71.17
N GLN A 92 1.65 42.10 -72.38
CA GLN A 92 0.28 42.60 -72.62
C GLN A 92 -0.80 41.69 -72.03
N GLU A 93 -0.58 40.37 -72.04
CA GLU A 93 -1.56 39.38 -71.59
C GLU A 93 -1.25 38.83 -70.19
N ASP A 94 -0.38 39.48 -69.41
CA ASP A 94 0.13 38.98 -68.11
C ASP A 94 -0.97 38.61 -67.10
N GLU A 95 -2.11 39.30 -67.15
CA GLU A 95 -3.27 39.02 -66.29
C GLU A 95 -4.04 37.75 -66.68
N ARG A 96 -3.98 37.35 -67.95
CA ARG A 96 -4.74 36.22 -68.50
C ARG A 96 -3.90 34.95 -68.67
N ILE A 97 -2.58 35.10 -68.62
CA ILE A 97 -1.66 33.98 -68.76
C ILE A 97 -1.24 33.47 -67.39
N HIS A 98 -1.25 32.15 -67.27
CA HIS A 98 -0.83 31.47 -66.07
C HIS A 98 0.40 30.62 -66.36
N TYR A 99 1.44 30.81 -65.55
CA TYR A 99 2.72 30.13 -65.71
C TYR A 99 2.83 28.90 -64.82
N SER A 100 3.61 27.92 -65.28
CA SER A 100 4.13 26.84 -64.43
C SER A 100 5.07 27.38 -63.35
N THR A 101 5.37 26.56 -62.33
CA THR A 101 6.25 26.91 -61.21
C THR A 101 7.63 27.40 -61.66
N ASP A 102 8.21 26.77 -62.70
CA ASP A 102 9.51 27.11 -63.26
C ASP A 102 9.48 28.33 -64.20
N ARG A 103 8.29 28.91 -64.44
CA ARG A 103 8.02 29.96 -65.42
C ARG A 103 8.51 29.64 -66.84
N ARG A 104 8.67 28.36 -67.19
CA ARG A 104 9.10 27.95 -68.54
C ARG A 104 7.92 27.58 -69.44
N ARG A 105 6.73 27.39 -68.86
CA ARG A 105 5.54 26.90 -69.57
C ARG A 105 4.34 27.79 -69.26
N LEU A 106 3.51 27.99 -70.28
CA LEU A 106 2.17 28.55 -70.14
C LEU A 106 1.17 27.41 -69.97
N LEU A 107 0.21 27.62 -69.08
CA LEU A 107 -0.85 26.66 -68.80
C LEU A 107 -2.01 26.87 -69.77
N PRO A 108 -2.41 25.85 -70.56
CA PRO A 108 -3.62 25.92 -71.38
C PRO A 108 -4.88 26.10 -70.53
N GLU A 109 -5.92 26.74 -71.10
CA GLU A 109 -7.19 26.97 -70.39
C GLU A 109 -7.85 25.66 -69.92
N SER A 110 -7.70 24.58 -70.70
CA SER A 110 -8.21 23.25 -70.36
C SER A 110 -7.60 22.72 -69.06
N THR A 111 -6.29 22.88 -68.89
CA THR A 111 -5.54 22.46 -67.69
C THR A 111 -5.88 23.35 -66.50
N GLN A 112 -6.03 24.65 -66.74
CA GLN A 112 -6.46 25.58 -65.70
C GLN A 112 -7.84 25.21 -65.15
N ARG A 113 -8.80 24.96 -66.04
CA ARG A 113 -10.18 24.62 -65.68
C ARG A 113 -10.26 23.28 -64.93
N ALA A 114 -9.55 22.25 -65.42
CA ALA A 114 -9.48 20.95 -64.75
C ALA A 114 -8.85 21.05 -63.34
N THR A 115 -7.82 21.88 -63.19
CA THR A 115 -7.16 22.10 -61.90
C THR A 115 -8.10 22.80 -60.91
N CYS A 116 -8.78 23.87 -61.33
CA CYS A 116 -9.74 24.57 -60.47
C CYS A 116 -10.92 23.69 -60.07
N GLN A 117 -11.50 22.92 -61.00
CA GLN A 117 -12.62 22.02 -60.71
C GLN A 117 -12.25 20.96 -59.68
N SER A 118 -11.05 20.38 -59.79
CA SER A 118 -10.53 19.41 -58.81
C SER A 118 -10.46 20.04 -57.42
N VAL A 119 -9.85 21.23 -57.32
CA VAL A 119 -9.66 21.91 -56.03
C VAL A 119 -10.98 22.39 -55.43
N GLN A 120 -11.92 22.88 -56.26
CA GLN A 120 -13.27 23.24 -55.81
C GLN A 120 -14.04 22.05 -55.24
N THR A 121 -13.91 20.89 -55.86
CA THR A 121 -14.58 19.66 -55.38
C THR A 121 -14.06 19.28 -53.99
N ASP A 122 -12.74 19.40 -53.77
CA ASP A 122 -12.13 19.16 -52.45
C ASP A 122 -12.55 20.23 -51.43
N LEU A 123 -12.50 21.51 -51.79
CA LEU A 123 -12.87 22.64 -50.93
C LEU A 123 -14.34 22.64 -50.50
N ALA A 124 -15.23 22.01 -51.29
CA ALA A 124 -16.64 21.88 -50.95
C ALA A 124 -16.90 20.91 -49.78
N VAL A 125 -15.92 20.07 -49.43
CA VAL A 125 -16.07 19.00 -48.43
C VAL A 125 -15.09 19.15 -47.27
N ARG A 126 -13.90 19.70 -47.50
CA ARG A 126 -12.82 19.77 -46.52
C ARG A 126 -11.85 20.93 -46.77
N GLY A 127 -11.01 21.22 -45.79
CA GLY A 127 -9.84 22.06 -45.96
C GLY A 127 -8.78 21.41 -46.84
N VAL A 128 -8.09 22.22 -47.63
CA VAL A 128 -7.13 21.77 -48.63
C VAL A 128 -5.80 22.48 -48.45
N ASP A 129 -4.71 21.74 -48.49
CA ASP A 129 -3.35 22.29 -48.54
C ASP A 129 -3.06 22.78 -49.97
N LEU A 130 -3.18 24.09 -50.19
CA LEU A 130 -2.97 24.69 -51.51
C LEU A 130 -1.52 24.64 -51.96
N ASP A 131 -0.54 24.64 -51.05
CA ASP A 131 0.87 24.58 -51.40
C ASP A 131 1.23 23.20 -51.94
N LYS A 132 0.71 22.15 -51.31
CA LYS A 132 0.84 20.78 -51.80
C LYS A 132 0.22 20.60 -53.18
N ILE A 133 -1.02 21.07 -53.37
CA ILE A 133 -1.68 20.97 -54.68
C ILE A 133 -0.94 21.79 -55.73
N ALA A 134 -0.46 22.99 -55.39
CA ALA A 134 0.31 23.81 -56.31
C ALA A 134 1.57 23.08 -56.78
N ALA A 135 2.29 22.41 -55.86
CA ALA A 135 3.44 21.59 -56.19
C ALA A 135 3.08 20.40 -57.10
N GLU A 136 2.01 19.65 -56.80
CA GLU A 136 1.53 18.52 -57.59
C GLU A 136 1.11 18.92 -59.01
N LYS A 137 0.50 20.09 -59.16
CA LYS A 137 0.01 20.62 -60.44
C LYS A 137 1.06 21.46 -61.18
N HIS A 138 2.28 21.56 -60.64
CA HIS A 138 3.37 22.36 -61.18
C HIS A 138 2.98 23.83 -61.43
N VAL A 139 2.21 24.41 -60.51
CA VAL A 139 1.82 25.82 -60.49
C VAL A 139 2.32 26.49 -59.20
N THR A 140 2.31 27.81 -59.14
CA THR A 140 2.56 28.52 -57.87
C THR A 140 1.24 28.68 -57.11
N THR A 141 1.30 28.72 -55.78
CA THR A 141 0.11 28.95 -54.92
C THR A 141 -0.60 30.26 -55.26
N ALA A 142 0.17 31.31 -55.60
CA ALA A 142 -0.39 32.58 -56.06
C ALA A 142 -1.13 32.45 -57.42
N THR A 143 -0.62 31.64 -58.35
CA THR A 143 -1.31 31.34 -59.61
C THR A 143 -2.59 30.55 -59.34
N LEU A 144 -2.55 29.53 -58.48
CA LEU A 144 -3.70 28.72 -58.13
C LEU A 144 -4.81 29.55 -57.45
N ARG A 145 -4.44 30.43 -56.50
CA ARG A 145 -5.38 31.37 -55.87
C ARG A 145 -6.02 32.32 -56.88
N ARG A 146 -5.25 32.87 -57.82
CA ARG A 146 -5.80 33.72 -58.90
C ARG A 146 -6.79 32.95 -59.79
N MET A 147 -6.47 31.71 -60.15
CA MET A 147 -7.35 30.87 -60.96
C MET A 147 -8.65 30.51 -60.22
N LEU A 148 -8.60 30.29 -58.90
CA LEU A 148 -9.77 30.03 -58.06
C LEU A 148 -10.63 31.29 -57.85
N ALA A 149 -9.99 32.44 -57.63
CA ALA A 149 -10.67 33.73 -57.50
C ALA A 149 -11.41 34.13 -58.79
N ALA A 150 -10.84 33.83 -59.96
CA ALA A 150 -11.50 34.01 -61.25
C ALA A 150 -12.76 33.16 -61.43
N GLN A 151 -12.97 32.14 -60.58
CA GLN A 151 -14.17 31.30 -60.53
C GLN A 151 -15.08 31.59 -59.33
N ASP A 152 -14.94 32.77 -58.70
CA ASP A 152 -15.78 33.21 -57.57
C ASP A 152 -15.70 32.32 -56.32
N VAL A 153 -14.53 31.72 -56.09
CA VAL A 153 -14.21 30.99 -54.86
C VAL A 153 -13.51 31.94 -53.88
N THR A 154 -14.10 32.10 -52.69
CA THR A 154 -13.52 32.91 -51.62
C THR A 154 -12.87 31.98 -50.59
N LEU A 155 -11.58 32.21 -50.37
CA LEU A 155 -10.72 31.30 -49.61
C LEU A 155 -10.36 31.91 -48.26
N GLN A 156 -10.32 31.06 -47.23
CA GLN A 156 -9.85 31.42 -45.88
C GLN A 156 -8.81 30.40 -45.41
N ASP A 157 -7.64 30.89 -45.05
CA ASP A 157 -6.58 30.06 -44.46
C ASP A 157 -6.82 29.91 -42.95
N LEU A 158 -6.73 28.69 -42.44
CA LEU A 158 -6.82 28.39 -41.00
C LEU A 158 -5.47 27.91 -40.46
N ASP A 159 -5.34 27.90 -39.13
CA ASP A 159 -4.08 27.61 -38.44
C ASP A 159 -3.57 26.16 -38.61
N ASP A 160 -4.39 25.26 -39.17
CA ASP A 160 -3.98 23.90 -39.49
C ASP A 160 -3.17 23.79 -40.80
N GLY A 161 -2.82 24.93 -41.39
CA GLY A 161 -2.08 25.03 -42.64
C GLY A 161 -2.93 24.70 -43.87
N LYS A 162 -4.26 24.60 -43.71
CA LYS A 162 -5.19 24.35 -44.82
C LYS A 162 -6.01 25.59 -45.16
N THR A 163 -6.43 25.65 -46.41
CA THR A 163 -7.34 26.66 -46.94
C THR A 163 -8.73 26.06 -47.12
N TYR A 164 -9.75 26.84 -46.78
CA TYR A 164 -11.16 26.46 -46.82
C TYR A 164 -11.96 27.41 -47.71
N ASP A 165 -13.06 26.92 -48.29
CA ASP A 165 -14.07 27.78 -48.92
C ASP A 165 -14.95 28.42 -47.84
N THR A 166 -15.13 29.74 -47.90
CA THR A 166 -16.00 30.45 -46.95
C THR A 166 -17.45 29.97 -47.02
N LYS A 167 -17.93 29.50 -48.19
CA LYS A 167 -19.28 28.92 -48.34
C LYS A 167 -19.41 27.61 -47.54
N PHE A 168 -18.35 26.80 -47.51
CA PHE A 168 -18.29 25.59 -46.70
C PHE A 168 -18.28 25.92 -45.20
N LEU A 169 -17.45 26.87 -44.77
CA LEU A 169 -17.39 27.28 -43.35
C LEU A 169 -18.72 27.84 -42.86
N LYS A 170 -19.43 28.64 -43.66
CA LYS A 170 -20.77 29.14 -43.32
C LYS A 170 -21.81 28.03 -43.21
N LYS A 171 -21.74 27.01 -44.08
CA LYS A 171 -22.61 25.84 -43.99
C LYS A 171 -22.36 25.07 -42.69
N LEU A 172 -21.09 24.91 -42.33
CA LEU A 172 -20.67 24.23 -41.10
C LEU A 172 -21.12 25.02 -39.85
N GLU A 173 -20.98 26.33 -39.85
CA GLU A 173 -21.50 27.23 -38.81
C GLU A 173 -23.02 27.04 -38.63
N GLY A 174 -23.78 26.95 -39.73
CA GLY A 174 -25.20 26.61 -39.70
C GLY A 174 -25.49 25.24 -39.08
N SER A 175 -24.67 24.22 -39.39
CA SER A 175 -24.80 22.89 -38.79
C SER A 175 -24.45 22.86 -37.30
N ILE A 176 -23.40 23.58 -36.87
CA ILE A 176 -23.05 23.73 -35.45
C ILE A 176 -24.22 24.41 -34.72
N LYS A 177 -24.78 25.48 -35.30
CA LYS A 177 -25.93 26.17 -34.74
C LYS A 177 -27.13 25.24 -34.56
N THR A 178 -27.41 24.34 -35.51
CA THR A 178 -28.50 23.36 -35.36
C THR A 178 -28.25 22.36 -34.24
N VAL A 179 -27.01 21.85 -34.11
CA VAL A 179 -26.64 20.89 -33.06
C VAL A 179 -26.72 21.55 -31.68
N VAL A 180 -26.25 22.78 -31.56
CA VAL A 180 -26.30 23.55 -30.31
C VAL A 180 -27.73 23.97 -29.94
N SER A 181 -28.58 24.26 -30.94
CA SER A 181 -29.98 24.65 -30.71
C SER A 181 -30.91 23.47 -30.43
N ASP A 182 -30.50 22.24 -30.72
CA ASP A 182 -31.30 21.05 -30.44
C ASP A 182 -31.20 20.69 -28.96
N LYS A 183 -32.17 21.16 -28.18
CA LYS A 183 -32.21 21.07 -26.70
C LYS A 183 -32.45 19.65 -26.15
N HIS A 184 -32.56 18.63 -27.01
CA HIS A 184 -33.02 17.29 -26.60
C HIS A 184 -31.91 16.22 -26.62
N GLY A 185 -30.64 16.61 -26.84
CA GLY A 185 -29.49 15.71 -26.81
C GLY A 185 -28.71 15.78 -25.49
N GLY A 186 -28.07 14.67 -25.10
CA GLY A 186 -27.07 14.66 -24.03
C GLY A 186 -25.81 15.46 -24.41
N ALA A 187 -24.72 15.35 -23.64
CA ALA A 187 -23.46 16.02 -24.00
C ALA A 187 -22.93 15.52 -25.36
N ILE A 188 -22.57 16.44 -26.25
CA ILE A 188 -22.13 16.15 -27.63
C ILE A 188 -20.67 16.57 -27.80
N SER A 189 -19.84 15.67 -28.34
CA SER A 189 -18.48 16.00 -28.79
C SER A 189 -18.54 16.74 -30.12
N LEU A 190 -18.32 18.05 -30.09
CA LEU A 190 -18.26 18.89 -31.29
C LEU A 190 -17.05 18.53 -32.15
N SER A 191 -15.94 18.17 -31.52
CA SER A 191 -14.72 17.75 -32.21
C SER A 191 -14.87 16.46 -33.02
N ASP A 192 -15.67 15.50 -32.54
CA ASP A 192 -15.93 14.27 -33.30
C ASP A 192 -16.96 14.51 -34.42
N THR A 193 -17.96 15.34 -34.13
CA THR A 193 -19.04 15.66 -35.07
C THR A 193 -18.53 16.51 -36.24
N PHE A 194 -17.57 17.40 -35.99
CA PHE A 194 -17.03 18.36 -36.96
C PHE A 194 -15.52 18.22 -37.13
N SER A 195 -15.06 17.00 -37.39
CA SER A 195 -13.64 16.67 -37.58
C SER A 195 -12.98 17.27 -38.84
N SER A 196 -13.76 17.93 -39.70
CA SER A 196 -13.27 18.57 -40.94
C SER A 196 -12.58 19.92 -40.73
N VAL A 197 -12.70 20.50 -39.53
CA VAL A 197 -12.11 21.79 -39.16
C VAL A 197 -11.25 21.68 -37.89
N PRO A 198 -10.23 22.55 -37.73
CA PRO A 198 -9.42 22.57 -36.53
C PRO A 198 -10.18 23.08 -35.31
N LEU A 199 -9.76 22.62 -34.13
CA LEU A 199 -10.29 23.07 -32.83
C LEU A 199 -10.15 24.60 -32.64
N SER A 200 -9.08 25.21 -33.17
CA SER A 200 -8.84 26.64 -33.08
C SER A 200 -9.90 27.49 -33.78
N TRP A 201 -10.59 26.93 -34.79
CA TRP A 201 -11.73 27.58 -35.42
C TRP A 201 -13.06 27.16 -34.77
N LEU A 202 -13.18 25.88 -34.40
CA LEU A 202 -14.40 25.32 -33.84
C LEU A 202 -14.77 25.92 -32.48
N GLU A 203 -13.80 26.10 -31.58
CA GLU A 203 -14.02 26.62 -30.23
C GLU A 203 -14.53 28.07 -30.22
N PRO A 204 -13.87 29.04 -30.89
CA PRO A 204 -14.38 30.41 -30.97
C PRO A 204 -15.74 30.50 -31.67
N THR A 205 -15.94 29.74 -32.75
CA THR A 205 -17.19 29.76 -33.52
C THR A 205 -18.36 29.23 -32.68
N ALA A 206 -18.16 28.10 -31.99
CA ALA A 206 -19.20 27.54 -31.13
C ALA A 206 -19.51 28.45 -29.93
N ARG A 207 -18.50 29.12 -29.34
CA ARG A 207 -18.71 30.12 -28.27
C ARG A 207 -19.44 31.37 -28.75
N ASP A 208 -19.07 31.89 -29.92
CA ASP A 208 -19.73 33.06 -30.53
C ASP A 208 -21.21 32.76 -30.81
N LEU A 209 -21.52 31.56 -31.31
CA LEU A 209 -22.90 31.09 -31.52
C LEU A 209 -23.71 31.00 -30.22
N LEU A 210 -23.08 30.55 -29.12
CA LEU A 210 -23.72 30.54 -27.80
C LEU A 210 -23.94 31.94 -27.24
N SER A 211 -22.97 32.84 -27.38
CA SER A 211 -23.09 34.22 -26.89
C SER A 211 -24.21 35.01 -27.57
N LYS A 212 -24.62 34.59 -28.77
CA LYS A 212 -25.70 35.19 -29.56
C LYS A 212 -27.08 34.58 -29.28
N GLN A 213 -27.19 33.52 -28.47
CA GLN A 213 -28.48 33.00 -28.02
C GLN A 213 -28.98 33.84 -26.83
N GLU A 214 -30.12 34.52 -27.01
CA GLU A 214 -30.76 35.35 -25.97
C GLU A 214 -31.41 34.56 -24.80
N ASN A 215 -31.29 33.22 -24.80
CA ASN A 215 -31.88 32.39 -23.74
C ASN A 215 -30.87 32.15 -22.63
N GLY A 216 -31.19 32.58 -21.41
CA GLY A 216 -30.35 32.45 -20.21
C GLY A 216 -30.12 31.02 -19.69
N ALA A 217 -29.98 30.02 -20.56
CA ALA A 217 -29.47 28.71 -20.19
C ALA A 217 -27.94 28.77 -20.13
N GLN A 218 -27.33 28.34 -19.02
CA GLN A 218 -25.88 28.21 -18.88
C GLN A 218 -25.38 26.97 -19.64
N ASP A 219 -25.50 27.00 -20.96
CA ASP A 219 -24.89 25.98 -21.80
C ASP A 219 -23.36 26.17 -21.77
N VAL A 220 -22.60 25.08 -21.59
CA VAL A 220 -21.14 25.16 -21.41
C VAL A 220 -20.43 24.38 -22.51
N ILE A 221 -19.42 25.04 -23.10
CA ILE A 221 -18.43 24.40 -23.98
C ILE A 221 -17.13 24.28 -23.22
N GLU A 222 -16.70 23.03 -22.98
CA GLU A 222 -15.46 22.73 -22.26
C GLU A 222 -14.56 21.82 -23.08
N MET A 223 -13.26 22.01 -22.90
CA MET A 223 -12.26 21.06 -23.37
C MET A 223 -12.12 19.93 -22.35
N LYS A 224 -12.54 18.71 -22.72
CA LYS A 224 -12.39 17.50 -21.90
C LYS A 224 -11.50 16.49 -22.61
N ALA A 225 -10.37 16.17 -22.00
CA ALA A 225 -9.40 15.20 -22.51
C ALA A 225 -8.97 15.41 -23.99
N GLY A 226 -8.88 16.68 -24.43
CA GLY A 226 -8.50 17.03 -25.81
C GLY A 226 -9.67 17.14 -26.81
N TYR A 227 -10.90 16.92 -26.36
CA TYR A 227 -12.13 17.05 -27.16
C TYR A 227 -12.93 18.27 -26.74
N LEU A 228 -13.58 18.93 -27.70
CA LEU A 228 -14.47 20.04 -27.45
C LEU A 228 -15.89 19.49 -27.25
N VAL A 229 -16.40 19.58 -26.02
CA VAL A 229 -17.70 19.02 -25.65
C VAL A 229 -18.69 20.14 -25.34
N TYR A 230 -19.85 20.08 -25.98
CA TYR A 230 -21.01 20.91 -25.68
C TYR A 230 -21.92 20.18 -24.69
N THR A 231 -22.24 20.83 -23.57
CA THR A 231 -23.18 20.32 -22.57
C THR A 231 -24.34 21.31 -22.40
N PRO A 232 -25.59 20.90 -22.69
CA PRO A 232 -26.76 21.74 -22.44
C PRO A 232 -26.94 22.01 -20.93
N GLY A 233 -27.40 23.22 -20.59
CA GLY A 233 -27.63 23.67 -19.21
C GLY A 233 -28.66 22.82 -18.47
N SER A 234 -29.69 22.30 -19.16
CA SER A 234 -30.68 21.38 -18.57
C SER A 234 -30.05 20.09 -18.03
N VAL A 235 -28.98 19.59 -18.67
CA VAL A 235 -28.24 18.39 -18.22
C VAL A 235 -27.33 18.71 -17.04
N LEU A 236 -26.81 19.94 -16.97
CA LEU A 236 -26.02 20.42 -15.83
C LEU A 236 -26.90 20.58 -14.59
N GLU A 237 -28.06 21.22 -14.73
CA GLU A 237 -29.04 21.38 -13.64
C GLU A 237 -29.56 20.02 -13.14
N GLU A 238 -29.85 19.07 -14.04
CA GLU A 238 -30.25 17.71 -13.64
C GLU A 238 -29.14 16.99 -12.88
N ARG A 239 -27.88 17.14 -13.31
CA ARG A 239 -26.73 16.54 -12.63
C ARG A 239 -26.46 17.17 -11.27
N GLU A 240 -26.55 18.50 -11.16
CA GLU A 240 -26.41 19.21 -9.89
C GLU A 240 -27.53 18.84 -8.91
N SER A 241 -28.78 18.76 -9.41
CA SER A 241 -29.92 18.32 -8.61
C SER A 241 -29.72 16.89 -8.08
N LYS A 242 -29.29 15.95 -8.94
CA LYS A 242 -28.95 14.57 -8.53
C LYS A 242 -27.80 14.50 -7.54
N LEU A 243 -26.76 15.32 -7.71
CA LEU A 243 -25.64 15.40 -6.77
C LEU A 243 -26.09 15.93 -5.41
N LYS A 244 -26.94 16.95 -5.40
CA LYS A 244 -27.51 17.52 -4.18
C LYS A 244 -28.41 16.52 -3.47
N GLU A 245 -29.31 15.86 -4.19
CA GLU A 245 -30.17 14.80 -3.65
C GLU A 245 -29.36 13.64 -3.09
N ALA A 246 -28.32 13.18 -3.79
CA ALA A 246 -27.42 12.13 -3.30
C ALA A 246 -26.67 12.56 -2.03
N ARG A 247 -26.25 13.83 -1.95
CA ARG A 247 -25.58 14.39 -0.76
C ARG A 247 -26.53 14.42 0.43
N GLU A 248 -27.74 14.93 0.24
CA GLU A 248 -28.75 15.05 1.29
C GLU A 248 -29.19 13.68 1.80
N ALA A 249 -29.41 12.72 0.90
CA ALA A 249 -29.71 11.33 1.25
C ALA A 249 -28.58 10.65 2.04
N TYR A 250 -27.31 10.89 1.65
CA TYR A 250 -26.16 10.35 2.38
C TYR A 250 -26.02 10.96 3.78
N ILE A 251 -26.18 12.28 3.92
CA ILE A 251 -26.15 12.97 5.22
C ILE A 251 -27.25 12.42 6.12
N GLN A 252 -28.49 12.31 5.62
CA GLN A 252 -29.61 11.78 6.39
C GLN A 252 -29.35 10.35 6.86
N LYS A 253 -28.83 9.49 5.98
CA LYS A 253 -28.44 8.12 6.34
C LYS A 253 -27.35 8.09 7.42
N ALA A 254 -26.31 8.90 7.30
CA ALA A 254 -25.23 8.98 8.29
C ALA A 254 -25.73 9.47 9.66
N VAL A 255 -26.68 10.41 9.67
CA VAL A 255 -27.35 10.90 10.89
C VAL A 255 -28.23 9.81 11.52
N GLU A 256 -28.94 9.01 10.71
CA GLU A 256 -29.71 7.85 11.20
C GLU A 256 -28.79 6.79 11.79
N GLU A 257 -27.69 6.42 11.12
CA GLU A 257 -26.69 5.48 11.62
C GLU A 257 -26.06 5.97 12.94
N LEU A 258 -25.78 7.27 13.08
CA LEU A 258 -25.30 7.87 14.34
C LEU A 258 -26.34 7.79 15.46
N ASN A 259 -27.64 7.90 15.16
CA ASN A 259 -28.70 7.78 16.15
C ASN A 259 -28.93 6.33 16.60
N GLU A 260 -28.90 5.38 15.65
CA GLU A 260 -29.20 3.97 15.93
C GLU A 260 -28.01 3.23 16.54
N SER A 261 -26.81 3.45 15.99
CA SER A 261 -25.62 2.68 16.34
C SER A 261 -24.56 3.49 17.09
N GLY A 262 -24.69 4.82 17.12
CA GLY A 262 -23.74 5.72 17.77
C GLY A 262 -22.50 6.04 16.95
N SER A 263 -22.32 5.45 15.76
CA SER A 263 -21.17 5.68 14.86
C SER A 263 -21.55 5.58 13.38
N CYS A 264 -20.86 6.30 12.49
CA CYS A 264 -21.00 6.15 11.04
C CYS A 264 -19.65 6.26 10.33
N GLU A 265 -19.49 5.55 9.21
CA GLU A 265 -18.25 5.58 8.40
C GLU A 265 -18.37 6.61 7.27
N VAL A 266 -17.42 7.54 7.21
CA VAL A 266 -17.43 8.66 6.25
C VAL A 266 -16.39 8.51 5.13
N THR A 267 -15.63 7.41 5.10
CA THR A 267 -14.60 7.11 4.09
C THR A 267 -15.13 7.17 2.64
N ALA A 268 -14.28 7.52 1.67
CA ALA A 268 -14.63 7.51 0.24
C ALA A 268 -15.23 6.18 -0.27
N SER A 269 -14.89 5.05 0.35
CA SER A 269 -15.46 3.73 0.06
C SER A 269 -16.93 3.58 0.48
N SER A 270 -17.38 4.27 1.53
CA SER A 270 -18.76 4.23 2.01
C SER A 270 -19.69 5.17 1.23
N ARG A 271 -19.13 6.06 0.40
CA ARG A 271 -19.87 7.07 -0.37
C ARG A 271 -20.50 6.50 -1.65
N PRO A 272 -21.69 7.00 -2.05
CA PRO A 272 -22.22 6.80 -3.39
C PRO A 272 -21.21 7.23 -4.47
N GLN A 273 -21.19 6.54 -5.61
CA GLN A 273 -20.24 6.80 -6.71
C GLN A 273 -20.14 8.28 -7.11
N ALA A 274 -21.27 9.00 -7.04
CA ALA A 274 -21.36 10.43 -7.37
C ALA A 274 -20.61 11.35 -6.39
N LEU A 275 -20.34 10.91 -5.15
CA LEU A 275 -19.74 11.70 -4.06
C LEU A 275 -18.31 11.26 -3.71
N ARG A 276 -17.73 10.30 -4.43
CA ARG A 276 -16.36 9.81 -4.15
C ARG A 276 -15.26 10.85 -4.33
N ILE A 277 -15.53 11.91 -5.09
CA ILE A 277 -14.59 12.99 -5.39
C ILE A 277 -14.79 14.18 -4.42
N ALA A 278 -15.88 14.19 -3.65
CA ALA A 278 -16.13 15.26 -2.68
C ALA A 278 -15.13 15.18 -1.52
N GLU A 279 -14.69 16.34 -1.02
CA GLU A 279 -13.77 16.42 0.11
C GLU A 279 -14.44 15.94 1.40
N ASP A 280 -13.69 15.15 2.18
CA ASP A 280 -14.15 14.48 3.40
C ASP A 280 -14.64 15.50 4.45
N ALA A 281 -13.90 16.60 4.62
CA ALA A 281 -14.19 17.64 5.61
C ALA A 281 -15.55 18.32 5.39
N ASP A 282 -15.93 18.58 4.14
CA ASP A 282 -17.21 19.25 3.79
C ASP A 282 -18.43 18.36 4.06
N LEU A 283 -18.26 17.04 3.96
CA LEU A 283 -19.30 16.07 4.26
C LEU A 283 -19.40 15.82 5.76
N GLU A 284 -18.28 15.68 6.46
CA GLU A 284 -18.25 15.50 7.90
C GLU A 284 -18.86 16.69 8.64
N GLN A 285 -18.51 17.92 8.26
CA GLN A 285 -19.09 19.13 8.84
C GLN A 285 -20.60 19.18 8.62
N ALA A 286 -21.08 18.86 7.41
CA ALA A 286 -22.51 18.84 7.11
C ALA A 286 -23.27 17.77 7.92
N ILE A 287 -22.66 16.60 8.16
CA ILE A 287 -23.22 15.55 9.02
C ILE A 287 -23.29 16.02 10.47
N ARG A 288 -22.24 16.67 10.99
CA ARG A 288 -22.22 17.22 12.35
C ARG A 288 -23.29 18.28 12.55
N GLU A 289 -23.46 19.19 11.60
CA GLU A 289 -24.50 20.23 11.64
C GLU A 289 -25.91 19.63 11.59
N ALA A 290 -26.16 18.69 10.68
CA ALA A 290 -27.46 18.02 10.56
C ALA A 290 -27.79 17.19 11.82
N PHE A 291 -26.80 16.56 12.44
CA PHE A 291 -26.98 15.83 13.69
C PHE A 291 -27.26 16.76 14.87
N ALA A 292 -26.52 17.87 15.00
CA ALA A 292 -26.69 18.86 16.05
C ALA A 292 -28.08 19.52 16.04
N GLN A 293 -28.70 19.66 14.86
CA GLN A 293 -30.08 20.15 14.73
C GLN A 293 -31.12 19.20 15.33
N LYS A 294 -30.85 17.88 15.33
CA LYS A 294 -31.76 16.85 15.87
C LYS A 294 -31.45 16.50 17.32
N ASN A 295 -30.19 16.58 17.75
CA ASN A 295 -29.75 16.23 19.10
C ASN A 295 -28.82 17.31 19.68
N THR A 296 -29.30 18.02 20.70
CA THR A 296 -28.56 19.12 21.36
C THR A 296 -27.56 18.67 22.42
N SER A 297 -27.57 17.40 22.85
CA SER A 297 -26.80 16.92 24.00
C SER A 297 -25.58 16.06 23.67
N SER A 298 -25.48 15.52 22.46
CA SER A 298 -24.47 14.52 22.12
C SER A 298 -23.38 15.13 21.24
N ASN A 299 -22.16 15.14 21.75
CA ASN A 299 -20.99 15.60 21.00
C ASN A 299 -20.49 14.47 20.08
N ILE A 300 -20.07 14.82 18.87
CA ILE A 300 -19.49 13.89 17.89
C ILE A 300 -17.98 14.09 17.84
N VAL A 301 -17.26 12.99 17.95
CA VAL A 301 -15.80 12.92 17.79
C VAL A 301 -15.49 12.17 16.51
N GLU A 302 -14.41 12.59 15.86
CA GLU A 302 -13.88 11.92 14.67
C GLU A 302 -12.74 10.99 15.08
N VAL A 303 -12.75 9.82 14.47
CA VAL A 303 -11.82 8.75 14.74
C VAL A 303 -11.39 8.19 13.38
N SER A 304 -10.11 8.33 13.07
CA SER A 304 -9.58 8.06 11.74
C SER A 304 -8.34 7.17 11.77
N THR A 305 -8.23 6.29 10.78
CA THR A 305 -7.01 5.53 10.46
C THR A 305 -6.39 6.07 9.17
N SER A 306 -5.29 5.46 8.74
CA SER A 306 -4.70 5.74 7.41
C SER A 306 -5.63 5.44 6.22
N SER A 307 -6.70 4.65 6.42
CA SER A 307 -7.57 4.18 5.35
C SER A 307 -9.07 4.46 5.55
N SER A 308 -9.48 4.92 6.73
CA SER A 308 -10.90 5.04 7.10
C SER A 308 -11.15 6.20 8.05
N SER A 309 -12.30 6.88 7.92
CA SER A 309 -12.75 7.93 8.84
C SER A 309 -14.13 7.56 9.41
N PHE A 310 -14.29 7.68 10.71
CA PHE A 310 -15.53 7.42 11.43
C PHE A 310 -15.92 8.63 12.27
N LEU A 311 -17.22 8.94 12.27
CA LEU A 311 -17.81 9.83 13.26
C LEU A 311 -18.47 8.97 14.33
N ILE A 312 -18.21 9.26 15.59
CA ILE A 312 -18.76 8.53 16.74
C ILE A 312 -19.26 9.51 17.81
N THR A 313 -20.39 9.19 18.42
CA THR A 313 -20.90 9.97 19.56
C THR A 313 -20.05 9.71 20.81
N GLN A 314 -19.90 10.71 21.68
CA GLN A 314 -19.09 10.58 22.90
C GLN A 314 -19.54 9.40 23.80
N ASP A 315 -20.84 9.18 23.94
CA ASP A 315 -21.40 8.10 24.76
C ASP A 315 -21.11 6.72 24.15
N ALA A 316 -21.23 6.61 22.82
CA ALA A 316 -20.87 5.38 22.10
C ALA A 316 -19.36 5.12 22.18
N LEU A 317 -18.53 6.16 22.07
CA LEU A 317 -17.08 6.05 22.23
C LEU A 317 -16.72 5.56 23.64
N ALA A 318 -17.31 6.13 24.70
CA ALA A 318 -17.07 5.69 26.07
C ALA A 318 -17.50 4.23 26.32
N THR A 319 -18.64 3.83 25.74
CA THR A 319 -19.13 2.45 25.80
C THR A 319 -18.18 1.50 25.06
N LYS A 320 -17.74 1.86 23.86
CA LYS A 320 -16.78 1.07 23.07
C LYS A 320 -15.42 0.96 23.74
N LEU A 321 -14.89 2.04 24.30
CA LEU A 321 -13.66 2.04 25.08
C LEU A 321 -13.76 1.12 26.31
N SER A 322 -14.92 1.07 26.97
CA SER A 322 -15.15 0.14 28.09
C SER A 322 -15.12 -1.33 27.63
N VAL A 323 -15.70 -1.63 26.46
CA VAL A 323 -15.62 -2.97 25.86
C VAL A 323 -14.19 -3.32 25.43
N LEU A 324 -13.47 -2.37 24.84
CA LEU A 324 -12.07 -2.56 24.44
C LEU A 324 -11.16 -2.75 25.65
N ALA A 325 -11.41 -2.05 26.76
CA ALA A 325 -10.68 -2.23 28.02
C ALA A 325 -10.82 -3.67 28.56
N VAL A 326 -12.04 -4.23 28.56
CA VAL A 326 -12.27 -5.63 28.95
C VAL A 326 -11.53 -6.59 28.01
N LYS A 327 -11.62 -6.37 26.69
CA LYS A 327 -10.86 -7.18 25.71
C LYS A 327 -9.36 -7.06 25.91
N ALA A 328 -8.87 -5.90 26.37
CA ALA A 328 -7.47 -5.70 26.67
C ALA A 328 -7.03 -6.50 27.90
N GLU A 329 -7.87 -6.64 28.92
CA GLU A 329 -7.60 -7.54 30.05
C GLU A 329 -7.56 -9.02 29.62
N ASP A 330 -8.46 -9.42 28.72
CA ASP A 330 -8.48 -10.78 28.17
C ASP A 330 -7.22 -11.04 27.34
N ALA A 331 -6.85 -10.09 26.46
CA ALA A 331 -5.63 -10.16 25.67
C ALA A 331 -4.37 -10.16 26.56
N ALA A 332 -4.36 -9.41 27.67
CA ALA A 332 -3.28 -9.45 28.66
C ALA A 332 -3.15 -10.84 29.27
N THR A 333 -4.27 -11.47 29.63
CA THR A 333 -4.30 -12.82 30.21
C THR A 333 -3.79 -13.88 29.21
N GLU A 334 -4.24 -13.81 27.96
CA GLU A 334 -3.80 -14.70 26.89
C GLU A 334 -2.30 -14.54 26.59
N GLN A 335 -1.84 -13.30 26.40
CA GLN A 335 -0.43 -13.00 26.17
C GLN A 335 0.44 -13.39 27.35
N TRP A 336 -0.04 -13.19 28.59
CA TRP A 336 0.66 -13.63 29.78
C TRP A 336 0.83 -15.15 29.79
N SER A 337 -0.22 -15.91 29.49
CA SER A 337 -0.16 -17.38 29.52
C SER A 337 0.78 -17.97 28.47
N SER A 338 0.88 -17.33 27.29
CA SER A 338 1.64 -17.81 26.13
C SER A 338 3.08 -17.28 26.05
N ARG A 339 3.47 -16.36 26.95
CA ARG A 339 4.81 -15.74 26.96
C ARG A 339 5.92 -16.76 27.17
N ARG A 340 7.12 -16.45 26.67
CA ARG A 340 8.31 -17.20 27.07
C ARG A 340 8.78 -16.78 28.48
N PRO A 341 9.43 -17.67 29.24
CA PRO A 341 10.01 -17.31 30.54
C PRO A 341 10.92 -16.08 30.45
N GLY A 342 10.61 -15.05 31.25
CA GLY A 342 11.34 -13.78 31.30
C GLY A 342 11.03 -12.78 30.18
N GLU A 343 10.09 -13.08 29.28
CA GLU A 343 9.62 -12.16 28.25
C GLU A 343 8.69 -11.08 28.83
N ALA A 344 8.86 -9.84 28.38
CA ALA A 344 7.96 -8.74 28.74
C ALA A 344 6.74 -8.76 27.83
N VAL A 345 5.57 -8.59 28.42
CA VAL A 345 4.30 -8.48 27.69
C VAL A 345 3.98 -7.00 27.55
N ASN A 346 3.83 -6.54 26.32
CA ASN A 346 3.52 -5.14 25.99
C ASN A 346 2.15 -5.05 25.33
N PHE A 347 1.46 -3.94 25.58
CA PHE A 347 0.24 -3.61 24.86
C PHE A 347 0.56 -3.38 23.37
N ASP A 348 -0.22 -4.01 22.50
CA ASP A 348 -0.13 -3.86 21.06
C ASP A 348 -1.55 -3.69 20.50
N PRO A 349 -1.94 -2.47 20.08
CA PRO A 349 -3.28 -2.17 19.61
C PRO A 349 -3.62 -2.83 18.27
N THR A 350 -2.61 -3.33 17.54
CA THR A 350 -2.80 -3.96 16.22
C THR A 350 -3.08 -5.45 16.30
N LYS A 351 -3.04 -6.04 17.51
CA LYS A 351 -3.25 -7.47 17.67
C LYS A 351 -4.72 -7.87 17.42
N PRO A 352 -4.95 -8.96 16.68
CA PRO A 352 -6.30 -9.40 16.30
C PRO A 352 -7.17 -9.79 17.49
N SER A 353 -6.59 -10.09 18.66
CA SER A 353 -7.32 -10.36 19.91
C SER A 353 -8.08 -9.14 20.44
N LEU A 354 -7.68 -7.93 20.06
CA LEU A 354 -8.30 -6.66 20.46
C LEU A 354 -9.23 -6.09 19.37
N THR A 355 -8.92 -6.35 18.10
CA THR A 355 -9.46 -5.62 16.96
C THR A 355 -10.43 -6.48 16.15
N THR A 356 -11.71 -6.41 16.50
CA THR A 356 -12.77 -7.17 15.80
C THR A 356 -13.38 -6.42 14.63
N THR A 357 -13.28 -5.09 14.62
CA THR A 357 -13.89 -4.24 13.59
C THR A 357 -12.97 -3.10 13.17
N PRO A 358 -13.13 -2.55 11.95
CA PRO A 358 -12.40 -1.35 11.51
C PRO A 358 -12.58 -0.14 12.44
N LEU A 359 -13.74 -0.03 13.09
CA LEU A 359 -14.01 1.01 14.09
C LEU A 359 -13.18 0.81 15.36
N ASP A 360 -13.02 -0.43 15.84
CA ASP A 360 -12.18 -0.73 17.01
C ASP A 360 -10.71 -0.33 16.74
N LEU A 361 -10.20 -0.62 15.54
CA LEU A 361 -8.87 -0.19 15.11
C LEU A 361 -8.74 1.33 15.07
N ALA A 362 -9.72 2.00 14.49
CA ALA A 362 -9.74 3.45 14.42
C ALA A 362 -9.68 4.09 15.80
N ILE A 363 -10.46 3.58 16.76
CA ILE A 363 -10.48 4.07 18.15
C ILE A 363 -9.12 3.88 18.84
N LEU A 364 -8.44 2.76 18.58
CA LEU A 364 -7.13 2.48 19.17
C LEU A 364 -6.01 3.31 18.51
N GLU A 365 -6.06 3.54 17.20
CA GLU A 365 -5.08 4.34 16.45
C GLU A 365 -5.22 5.85 16.71
N SER A 366 -6.45 6.35 16.85
CA SER A 366 -6.71 7.76 17.16
C SER A 366 -6.22 8.17 18.55
N GLY A 367 -5.84 7.20 19.38
CA GLY A 367 -5.48 7.38 20.77
C GLY A 367 -6.72 7.43 21.66
N ASP A 368 -6.76 6.55 22.66
CA ASP A 368 -7.73 6.64 23.74
C ASP A 368 -7.40 7.91 24.55
N PRO A 369 -8.30 8.91 24.62
CA PRO A 369 -8.01 10.19 25.25
C PRO A 369 -7.69 10.07 26.75
N GLU A 370 -8.16 9.00 27.40
CA GLU A 370 -7.90 8.70 28.80
C GLU A 370 -6.92 7.53 28.99
N ASN A 371 -6.41 6.97 27.89
CA ASN A 371 -5.58 5.78 27.86
C ASN A 371 -6.15 4.59 28.66
N LYS A 372 -7.47 4.50 28.81
CA LYS A 372 -8.18 3.49 29.59
C LYS A 372 -7.84 2.08 29.13
N THR A 373 -7.82 1.87 27.82
CA THR A 373 -7.58 0.54 27.25
C THR A 373 -6.19 0.02 27.58
N GLN A 374 -5.15 0.85 27.40
CA GLN A 374 -3.79 0.49 27.78
C GLN A 374 -3.65 0.36 29.30
N ALA A 375 -4.26 1.26 30.07
CA ALA A 375 -4.21 1.23 31.54
C ALA A 375 -4.85 -0.06 32.10
N SER A 376 -5.97 -0.52 31.56
CA SER A 376 -6.59 -1.80 31.91
C SER A 376 -5.68 -2.98 31.58
N PHE A 377 -5.06 -2.99 30.39
CA PHE A 377 -4.08 -4.00 30.02
C PHE A 377 -2.90 -4.04 31.01
N ASP A 378 -2.28 -2.89 31.27
CA ASP A 378 -1.11 -2.78 32.14
C ASP A 378 -1.44 -3.15 33.59
N THR A 379 -2.60 -2.71 34.09
CA THR A 379 -3.10 -3.09 35.44
C THR A 379 -3.29 -4.60 35.54
N LYS A 380 -3.86 -5.22 34.50
CA LYS A 380 -4.03 -6.67 34.46
C LYS A 380 -2.67 -7.40 34.46
N ILE A 381 -1.72 -6.95 33.64
CA ILE A 381 -0.36 -7.51 33.61
C ILE A 381 0.32 -7.40 34.96
N LEU A 382 0.21 -6.26 35.65
CA LEU A 382 0.77 -6.09 37.00
C LEU A 382 0.17 -7.08 38.00
N SER A 383 -1.16 -7.24 38.01
CA SER A 383 -1.83 -8.22 38.88
C SER A 383 -1.38 -9.66 38.61
N LEU A 384 -1.18 -10.01 37.33
CA LEU A 384 -0.70 -11.32 36.92
C LEU A 384 0.78 -11.51 37.29
N GLN A 385 1.59 -10.46 37.20
CA GLN A 385 2.98 -10.46 37.67
C GLN A 385 3.07 -10.73 39.17
N GLU A 386 2.27 -10.04 39.97
CA GLU A 386 2.25 -10.21 41.43
C GLU A 386 1.83 -11.62 41.83
N SER A 387 0.74 -12.14 41.24
CA SER A 387 0.27 -13.51 41.46
C SER A 387 1.31 -14.55 41.05
N THR A 388 1.96 -14.35 39.90
CA THR A 388 3.02 -15.25 39.41
C THR A 388 4.26 -15.19 40.31
N MET A 389 4.64 -13.99 40.79
CA MET A 389 5.78 -13.81 41.70
C MET A 389 5.53 -14.41 43.07
N SER A 390 4.30 -14.32 43.58
CA SER A 390 3.88 -15.02 44.80
C SER A 390 4.02 -16.53 44.63
N THR A 391 3.48 -17.08 43.53
CA THR A 391 3.62 -18.50 43.19
C THR A 391 5.09 -18.92 43.05
N PHE A 392 5.92 -18.12 42.36
CA PHE A 392 7.36 -18.32 42.24
C PHE A 392 8.06 -18.43 43.59
N THR A 393 7.75 -17.50 44.50
CA THR A 393 8.30 -17.44 45.85
C THR A 393 7.93 -18.68 46.65
N VAL A 394 6.65 -19.04 46.65
CA VAL A 394 6.14 -20.24 47.32
C VAL A 394 6.82 -21.48 46.75
N THR A 395 6.91 -21.64 45.43
CA THR A 395 7.56 -22.79 44.80
C THR A 395 9.04 -22.89 45.19
N ILE A 396 9.81 -21.80 45.17
CA ILE A 396 11.20 -21.83 45.64
C ILE A 396 11.30 -22.20 47.12
N GLN A 397 10.47 -21.62 47.97
CA GLN A 397 10.46 -21.96 49.40
C GLN A 397 10.19 -23.45 49.61
N ASN A 398 9.16 -23.97 48.93
CA ASN A 398 8.63 -25.29 49.13
C ASN A 398 9.45 -26.41 48.48
N GLU A 399 10.02 -26.16 47.30
CA GLU A 399 10.71 -27.18 46.50
C GLU A 399 12.23 -27.10 46.61
N LEU A 400 12.80 -25.96 47.00
CA LEU A 400 14.26 -25.80 47.17
C LEU A 400 14.66 -25.52 48.61
N LEU A 401 14.12 -24.47 49.24
CA LEU A 401 14.64 -23.97 50.52
C LEU A 401 14.32 -24.91 51.68
N VAL A 402 13.06 -25.33 51.79
CA VAL A 402 12.60 -26.20 52.87
C VAL A 402 13.28 -27.57 52.80
N PRO A 403 13.31 -28.29 51.66
CA PRO A 403 14.03 -29.56 51.57
C PRO A 403 15.51 -29.42 51.92
N LEU A 404 16.21 -28.42 51.36
CA LEU A 404 17.63 -28.21 51.62
C LEU A 404 17.89 -27.94 53.11
N LYS A 405 17.05 -27.12 53.75
CA LYS A 405 17.13 -26.83 55.19
C LYS A 405 16.91 -28.08 56.02
N LEU A 406 15.85 -28.84 55.76
CA LEU A 406 15.52 -30.05 56.51
C LEU A 406 16.63 -31.10 56.41
N TYR A 407 17.19 -31.33 55.22
CA TYR A 407 18.31 -32.27 55.05
C TYR A 407 19.59 -31.79 55.72
N THR A 408 19.90 -30.49 55.66
CA THR A 408 21.06 -29.93 56.36
C THR A 408 20.90 -30.06 57.88
N GLN A 409 19.73 -29.69 58.41
CA GLN A 409 19.42 -29.85 59.84
C GLN A 409 19.58 -31.31 60.28
N GLY A 410 19.16 -32.27 59.45
CA GLY A 410 19.37 -33.69 59.72
C GLY A 410 20.85 -34.05 59.84
N ALA A 411 21.68 -33.59 58.89
CA ALA A 411 23.12 -33.82 58.88
C ALA A 411 23.85 -33.17 60.08
N GLU A 412 23.42 -31.99 60.51
CA GLU A 412 23.97 -31.27 61.67
C GLU A 412 23.74 -32.05 62.98
N THR A 413 22.66 -32.82 63.09
CA THR A 413 22.41 -33.65 64.29
C THR A 413 23.26 -34.92 64.38
N ILE A 414 24.08 -35.22 63.35
CA ILE A 414 24.93 -36.42 63.31
C ILE A 414 26.20 -36.16 64.11
N THR A 415 26.39 -36.89 65.21
CA THR A 415 27.58 -36.79 66.09
C THR A 415 28.75 -37.68 65.64
N ASP A 416 28.50 -38.66 64.78
CA ASP A 416 29.54 -39.56 64.25
C ASP A 416 30.43 -38.81 63.22
N THR A 417 31.69 -38.63 63.58
CA THR A 417 32.69 -37.84 62.82
C THR A 417 33.04 -38.43 61.45
N THR A 418 32.70 -39.69 61.18
CA THR A 418 32.89 -40.31 59.87
C THR A 418 31.61 -40.27 59.04
N LEU A 419 30.46 -40.42 59.68
CA LEU A 419 29.16 -40.43 59.01
C LEU A 419 28.72 -39.04 58.58
N GLN A 420 28.91 -38.02 59.42
CA GLN A 420 28.44 -36.66 59.14
C GLN A 420 29.01 -36.10 57.82
N PRO A 421 30.34 -36.13 57.57
CA PRO A 421 30.87 -35.63 56.29
C PRO A 421 30.34 -36.40 55.08
N ARG A 422 30.15 -37.72 55.19
CA ARG A 422 29.61 -38.54 54.10
C ARG A 422 28.15 -38.24 53.78
N VAL A 423 27.35 -37.95 54.81
CA VAL A 423 25.96 -37.53 54.63
C VAL A 423 25.90 -36.13 54.02
N GLN A 424 26.77 -35.20 54.44
CA GLN A 424 26.89 -33.89 53.82
C GLN A 424 27.29 -33.99 52.33
N ASP A 425 28.27 -34.83 51.99
CA ASP A 425 28.65 -35.10 50.59
C ASP A 425 27.49 -35.67 49.78
N PHE A 426 26.69 -36.57 50.36
CA PHE A 426 25.53 -37.15 49.69
C PHE A 426 24.41 -36.12 49.46
N ILE A 427 24.14 -35.25 50.45
CA ILE A 427 23.18 -34.15 50.32
C ILE A 427 23.67 -33.14 49.29
N TYR A 428 24.97 -32.81 49.28
CA TYR A 428 25.58 -31.97 48.26
C TYR A 428 25.34 -32.53 46.85
N ASP A 429 25.64 -33.81 46.64
CA ASP A 429 25.47 -34.48 45.35
C ASP A 429 24.00 -34.45 44.90
N TRP A 430 23.07 -34.78 45.80
CA TRP A 430 21.63 -34.73 45.54
C TRP A 430 21.14 -33.32 45.24
N ALA A 431 21.57 -32.32 46.02
CA ALA A 431 21.15 -30.94 45.85
C ALA A 431 21.58 -30.37 44.48
N ARG A 432 22.79 -30.75 44.04
CA ARG A 432 23.37 -30.32 42.76
C ARG A 432 22.78 -31.05 41.57
N LYS A 433 22.56 -32.37 41.65
CA LYS A 433 22.14 -33.20 40.51
C LYS A 433 20.63 -33.30 40.35
N ASP A 434 19.88 -33.26 41.45
CA ASP A 434 18.44 -33.54 41.45
C ASP A 434 17.63 -32.34 41.93
N LEU A 435 17.85 -31.85 43.16
CA LEU A 435 17.01 -30.81 43.76
C LEU A 435 16.99 -29.51 42.96
N THR A 436 18.19 -28.98 42.65
CA THR A 436 18.29 -27.69 41.95
C THR A 436 17.79 -27.79 40.52
N PRO A 437 18.24 -28.75 39.68
CA PRO A 437 17.74 -28.87 38.31
C PRO A 437 16.22 -29.10 38.26
N SER A 438 15.68 -30.00 39.08
CA SER A 438 14.24 -30.27 39.11
C SER A 438 13.41 -29.05 39.51
N THR A 439 13.87 -28.26 40.48
CA THR A 439 13.20 -27.01 40.86
C THR A 439 13.25 -26.00 39.71
N LEU A 440 14.40 -25.82 39.06
CA LEU A 440 14.53 -24.88 37.94
C LEU A 440 13.67 -25.29 36.75
N ASP A 441 13.57 -26.59 36.46
CA ASP A 441 12.71 -27.12 35.42
C ASP A 441 11.23 -26.94 35.76
N LEU A 442 10.85 -27.11 37.05
CA LEU A 442 9.50 -26.83 37.52
C LEU A 442 9.14 -25.36 37.30
N LEU A 443 10.00 -24.42 37.69
CA LEU A 443 9.79 -22.98 37.53
C LEU A 443 9.64 -22.59 36.05
N LYS A 444 10.41 -23.22 35.16
CA LYS A 444 10.32 -23.01 33.70
C LYS A 444 9.04 -23.60 33.12
N SER A 445 8.70 -24.84 33.48
CA SER A 445 7.52 -25.54 32.96
C SER A 445 6.21 -24.88 33.37
N GLN A 446 6.17 -24.27 34.56
CA GLN A 446 5.02 -23.50 35.06
C GLN A 446 5.05 -22.03 34.64
N ASN A 447 6.04 -21.62 33.83
CA ASN A 447 6.21 -20.24 33.36
C ASN A 447 6.20 -19.19 34.49
N LEU A 448 6.89 -19.48 35.60
CA LEU A 448 6.91 -18.61 36.78
C LEU A 448 7.97 -17.50 36.70
N ILE A 449 8.81 -17.52 35.67
CA ILE A 449 9.87 -16.52 35.46
C ILE A 449 9.23 -15.29 34.81
N THR A 450 9.00 -14.25 35.60
CA THR A 450 8.26 -13.05 35.16
C THR A 450 9.11 -12.02 34.42
N THR A 451 10.42 -11.96 34.67
CA THR A 451 11.31 -10.95 34.09
C THR A 451 12.66 -11.52 33.67
N LYS A 452 13.35 -10.83 32.74
CA LYS A 452 14.73 -11.15 32.36
C LYS A 452 15.71 -11.10 33.53
N ALA A 453 15.45 -10.26 34.53
CA ALA A 453 16.28 -10.17 35.73
C ALA A 453 16.19 -11.46 36.56
N VAL A 454 14.98 -11.96 36.79
CA VAL A 454 14.74 -13.24 37.48
C VAL A 454 15.40 -14.39 36.72
N SER A 455 15.22 -14.47 35.39
CA SER A 455 15.87 -15.49 34.56
C SER A 455 17.39 -15.48 34.74
N ARG A 456 18.02 -14.30 34.60
CA ARG A 456 19.47 -14.14 34.73
C ARG A 456 19.97 -14.55 36.11
N ASP A 457 19.21 -14.25 37.17
CA ASP A 457 19.58 -14.63 38.52
C ASP A 457 19.47 -16.15 38.75
N LEU A 458 18.47 -16.82 38.16
CA LEU A 458 18.36 -18.27 38.19
C LEU A 458 19.47 -18.97 37.39
N ASP A 459 19.85 -18.42 36.23
CA ASP A 459 20.95 -18.95 35.42
C ASP A 459 22.28 -18.84 36.19
N LYS A 460 22.56 -17.68 36.79
CA LYS A 460 23.72 -17.48 37.66
C LYS A 460 23.70 -18.38 38.89
N PHE A 461 22.52 -18.62 39.47
CA PHE A 461 22.37 -19.55 40.59
C PHE A 461 22.69 -20.99 40.15
N SER A 462 22.17 -21.44 39.00
CA SER A 462 22.44 -22.76 38.43
C SER A 462 23.94 -22.98 38.14
N GLU A 463 24.59 -21.98 37.54
CA GLU A 463 26.04 -21.99 37.31
C GLU A 463 26.83 -22.07 38.63
N ALA A 464 26.42 -21.29 39.63
CA ALA A 464 27.07 -21.27 40.94
C ALA A 464 26.90 -22.60 41.68
N VAL A 465 25.72 -23.23 41.63
CA VAL A 465 25.48 -24.58 42.19
C VAL A 465 26.29 -25.64 41.44
N THR A 466 26.45 -25.49 40.12
CA THR A 466 27.29 -26.39 39.32
C THR A 466 28.77 -26.25 39.66
N ALA A 467 29.23 -25.05 40.02
CA ALA A 467 30.60 -24.76 40.42
C ALA A 467 30.91 -25.06 41.90
N ALA A 468 29.87 -25.17 42.74
CA ALA A 468 29.98 -25.46 44.17
C ALA A 468 30.71 -26.78 44.42
N LYS A 469 31.56 -26.83 45.45
CA LYS A 469 32.34 -28.02 45.82
C LYS A 469 31.87 -28.66 47.12
N THR A 470 31.13 -27.91 47.94
CA THR A 470 30.64 -28.35 49.25
C THR A 470 29.15 -28.04 49.42
N LEU A 471 28.53 -28.64 50.44
CA LEU A 471 27.16 -28.31 50.82
C LEU A 471 27.01 -26.83 51.24
N ASP A 472 27.99 -26.31 51.99
CA ASP A 472 28.02 -24.90 52.43
C ASP A 472 28.07 -23.92 51.24
N ASP A 473 28.78 -24.28 50.16
CA ASP A 473 28.81 -23.49 48.93
C ASP A 473 27.40 -23.41 48.31
N ILE A 474 26.66 -24.53 48.28
CA ILE A 474 25.28 -24.57 47.77
C ILE A 474 24.37 -23.71 48.65
N GLN A 475 24.44 -23.85 49.97
CA GLN A 475 23.67 -23.01 50.90
C GLN A 475 23.96 -21.52 50.70
N THR A 476 25.24 -21.15 50.53
CA THR A 476 25.66 -19.78 50.26
C THR A 476 25.08 -19.26 48.95
N CYS A 477 25.09 -20.05 47.88
CA CYS A 477 24.51 -19.69 46.60
C CYS A 477 22.98 -19.53 46.69
N THR A 478 22.31 -20.43 47.41
CA THR A 478 20.87 -20.37 47.67
C THR A 478 20.49 -19.12 48.47
N SER A 479 21.20 -18.80 49.55
CA SER A 479 20.96 -17.55 50.31
C SER A 479 21.21 -16.30 49.47
N LYS A 480 22.18 -16.32 48.54
CA LYS A 480 22.39 -15.23 47.57
C LYS A 480 21.19 -15.07 46.62
N LEU A 481 20.62 -16.18 46.12
CA LEU A 481 19.40 -16.14 45.31
C LEU A 481 18.23 -15.56 46.11
N CYS A 482 17.99 -16.05 47.33
CA CYS A 482 16.92 -15.55 48.22
C CYS A 482 17.03 -14.04 48.44
N ARG A 483 18.23 -13.53 48.76
CA ARG A 483 18.45 -12.09 48.97
C ARG A 483 18.17 -11.26 47.72
N LYS A 484 18.58 -11.75 46.54
CA LYS A 484 18.33 -11.06 45.27
C LYS A 484 16.85 -11.02 44.90
N GLN A 485 16.14 -12.13 45.16
CA GLN A 485 14.73 -12.29 44.84
C GLN A 485 13.80 -11.86 45.97
N LYS A 486 14.35 -11.34 47.09
CA LYS A 486 13.63 -10.96 48.31
C LYS A 486 12.72 -12.08 48.84
N ILE A 487 13.20 -13.32 48.75
CA ILE A 487 12.49 -14.50 49.27
C ILE A 487 12.91 -14.72 50.71
N ASP A 488 11.93 -14.76 51.61
CA ASP A 488 12.17 -15.05 53.02
C ASP A 488 12.62 -16.50 53.22
N HIS A 489 13.59 -16.69 54.11
CA HIS A 489 14.04 -18.02 54.49
C HIS A 489 12.96 -18.71 55.36
N PRO A 490 12.62 -19.99 55.08
CA PRO A 490 11.60 -20.71 55.83
C PRO A 490 12.07 -20.93 57.26
N SER A 491 11.59 -20.11 58.18
CA SER A 491 11.98 -20.11 59.60
C SER A 491 10.86 -20.55 60.52
N SER A 492 9.62 -20.58 60.03
CA SER A 492 8.47 -21.09 60.78
C SER A 492 8.61 -22.60 61.01
N VAL A 493 8.60 -23.01 62.28
CA VAL A 493 8.67 -24.40 62.71
C VAL A 493 7.49 -25.21 62.15
N SER A 494 6.29 -24.63 62.12
CA SER A 494 5.09 -25.30 61.61
C SER A 494 5.20 -25.61 60.11
N VAL A 495 5.68 -24.65 59.30
CA VAL A 495 5.87 -24.85 57.85
C VAL A 495 6.89 -25.95 57.57
N LEU A 496 8.00 -25.98 58.32
CA LEU A 496 9.02 -27.01 58.19
C LEU A 496 8.48 -28.39 58.58
N GLN A 497 7.69 -28.48 59.64
CA GLN A 497 7.10 -29.74 60.11
C GLN A 497 6.06 -30.29 59.13
N THR A 498 5.17 -29.44 58.61
CA THR A 498 4.17 -29.84 57.60
C THR A 498 4.86 -30.32 56.32
N ARG A 499 5.82 -29.58 55.79
CA ARG A 499 6.53 -30.00 54.56
C ARG A 499 7.37 -31.25 54.77
N LYS A 500 7.97 -31.43 55.95
CA LYS A 500 8.65 -32.67 56.32
C LYS A 500 7.69 -33.86 56.27
N GLN A 501 6.48 -33.73 56.81
CA GLN A 501 5.44 -34.77 56.73
C GLN A 501 5.10 -35.11 55.29
N GLU A 502 4.87 -34.10 54.44
CA GLU A 502 4.56 -34.29 53.02
C GLU A 502 5.68 -35.02 52.27
N ILE A 503 6.94 -34.61 52.48
CA ILE A 503 8.10 -35.26 51.86
C ILE A 503 8.22 -36.72 52.29
N LEU A 504 8.04 -37.01 53.59
CA LEU A 504 8.07 -38.38 54.09
C LEU A 504 6.91 -39.21 53.54
N ALA A 505 5.69 -38.64 53.47
CA ALA A 505 4.52 -39.33 52.94
C ALA A 505 4.70 -39.71 51.46
N LEU A 506 5.26 -38.78 50.66
CA LEU A 506 5.64 -39.06 49.27
C LEU A 506 6.70 -40.16 49.19
N LYS A 507 7.69 -40.15 50.10
CA LYS A 507 8.74 -41.18 50.17
C LYS A 507 8.13 -42.56 50.42
N VAL A 508 7.26 -42.68 51.41
CA VAL A 508 6.58 -43.94 51.76
C VAL A 508 5.63 -44.41 50.66
N ALA A 509 4.92 -43.50 50.00
CA ALA A 509 4.14 -43.84 48.80
C ALA A 509 5.04 -44.43 47.70
N GLY A 510 6.23 -43.87 47.50
CA GLY A 510 7.24 -44.38 46.57
C GLY A 510 7.77 -45.77 46.93
N MET A 511 7.92 -46.07 48.22
CA MET A 511 8.38 -47.38 48.71
C MET A 511 7.48 -48.55 48.28
N ARG A 512 6.19 -48.30 48.01
CA ARG A 512 5.27 -49.33 47.48
C ARG A 512 5.74 -49.91 46.15
N LYS A 513 6.45 -49.12 45.33
CA LYS A 513 6.95 -49.50 44.00
C LYS A 513 8.37 -50.06 44.04
N MET A 514 9.08 -49.95 45.16
CA MET A 514 10.46 -50.42 45.28
C MET A 514 10.51 -51.94 45.37
N LYS A 515 11.32 -52.55 44.49
CA LYS A 515 11.50 -54.01 44.41
C LYS A 515 12.70 -54.51 45.21
N ARG A 516 13.74 -53.67 45.34
CA ARG A 516 15.00 -54.03 45.98
C ARG A 516 14.94 -53.76 47.48
N SER A 517 15.22 -54.78 48.28
CA SER A 517 15.11 -54.71 49.75
C SER A 517 16.16 -53.82 50.39
N SER A 518 17.32 -53.63 49.77
CA SER A 518 18.31 -52.65 50.25
C SER A 518 17.77 -51.22 50.19
N ASP A 519 17.03 -50.89 49.13
CA ASP A 519 16.50 -49.54 48.93
C ASP A 519 15.34 -49.31 49.91
N LEU A 520 14.48 -50.32 50.12
CA LEU A 520 13.46 -50.30 51.16
C LEU A 520 14.08 -50.08 52.55
N LEU A 521 15.08 -50.88 52.92
CA LEU A 521 15.75 -50.77 54.21
C LEU A 521 16.34 -49.36 54.44
N GLN A 522 17.01 -48.78 53.45
CA GLN A 522 17.53 -47.41 53.55
C GLN A 522 16.42 -46.39 53.78
N ASN A 523 15.32 -46.48 53.04
CA ASN A 523 14.20 -45.55 53.17
C ASN A 523 13.51 -45.67 54.53
N VAL A 524 13.36 -46.90 55.07
CA VAL A 524 12.83 -47.09 56.43
C VAL A 524 13.72 -46.42 57.47
N ILE A 525 15.04 -46.59 57.37
CA ILE A 525 16.00 -45.95 58.29
C ILE A 525 15.85 -44.43 58.26
N TRP A 526 15.75 -43.84 57.06
CA TRP A 526 15.58 -42.39 56.90
C TRP A 526 14.26 -41.89 57.53
N VAL A 527 13.16 -42.61 57.32
CA VAL A 527 11.85 -42.27 57.89
C VAL A 527 11.89 -42.35 59.42
N LEU A 528 12.47 -43.41 59.99
CA LEU A 528 12.57 -43.57 61.45
C LEU A 528 13.44 -42.51 62.11
N LEU A 529 14.56 -42.13 61.49
CA LEU A 529 15.40 -41.02 61.98
C LEU A 529 14.66 -39.68 61.88
N ALA A 530 13.98 -39.44 60.76
CA ALA A 530 13.19 -38.24 60.56
C ALA A 530 11.98 -38.17 61.52
N ARG A 531 11.45 -39.32 61.97
CA ARG A 531 10.38 -39.35 62.98
C ARG A 531 10.81 -38.73 64.31
N GLN A 532 12.05 -38.97 64.71
CA GLN A 532 12.54 -38.65 66.06
C GLN A 532 13.26 -37.30 66.15
N ARG A 533 13.67 -36.72 65.03
CA ARG A 533 14.55 -35.53 64.97
C ARG A 533 14.00 -34.52 63.99
N GLU A 534 14.33 -33.24 64.14
CA GLU A 534 13.73 -32.16 63.33
C GLU A 534 14.00 -32.28 61.82
N GLY A 535 15.18 -32.76 61.42
CA GLY A 535 15.58 -32.85 60.01
C GLY A 535 15.17 -34.11 59.23
N LEU A 536 15.53 -34.12 57.95
CA LEU A 536 15.41 -35.25 57.04
C LEU A 536 16.78 -35.92 56.82
N TYR A 537 16.78 -37.20 56.47
CA TYR A 537 18.00 -38.00 56.34
C TYR A 537 18.11 -38.64 54.97
N MET A 538 19.34 -38.70 54.47
CA MET A 538 19.72 -39.47 53.29
C MET A 538 21.16 -39.95 53.43
N SER A 539 21.48 -41.10 52.83
CA SER A 539 22.82 -41.68 52.98
C SER A 539 23.11 -42.72 51.89
N SER A 540 24.38 -43.06 51.71
CA SER A 540 24.78 -44.20 50.88
C SER A 540 24.46 -45.54 51.57
N GLY A 541 24.42 -46.63 50.79
CA GLY A 541 24.22 -47.98 51.34
C GLY A 541 25.37 -48.47 52.21
N LYS A 542 26.56 -47.85 52.06
CA LYS A 542 27.75 -48.16 52.86
C LYS A 542 27.61 -47.68 54.30
N ASP A 543 26.75 -46.69 54.52
CA ASP A 543 26.58 -46.04 55.82
C ASP A 543 25.40 -46.64 56.62
N THR A 544 24.68 -47.61 56.04
CA THR A 544 23.51 -48.29 56.64
C THR A 544 23.76 -48.71 58.10
N SER A 545 24.90 -49.35 58.41
CA SER A 545 25.15 -49.82 59.79
C SER A 545 25.34 -48.66 60.79
N ARG A 546 25.92 -47.53 60.36
CA ARG A 546 26.08 -46.34 61.22
C ARG A 546 24.75 -45.62 61.40
N MET A 547 23.93 -45.55 60.35
CA MET A 547 22.57 -44.99 60.42
C MET A 547 21.64 -45.82 61.32
N ILE A 548 21.75 -47.15 61.30
CA ILE A 548 21.01 -48.03 62.22
C ILE A 548 21.42 -47.78 63.67
N LYS A 549 22.72 -47.60 63.93
CA LYS A 549 23.22 -47.25 65.26
C LYS A 549 22.57 -45.96 65.78
N MET A 550 22.41 -44.94 64.92
CA MET A 550 21.72 -43.70 65.30
C MET A 550 20.23 -43.91 65.61
N VAL A 551 19.52 -44.79 64.89
CA VAL A 551 18.13 -45.13 65.24
C VAL A 551 18.10 -45.78 66.62
N LYS A 552 19.02 -46.72 66.88
CA LYS A 552 19.13 -47.47 68.13
C LYS A 552 19.40 -46.60 69.36
N GLU A 553 20.03 -45.44 69.18
CA GLU A 553 20.30 -44.47 70.25
C GLU A 553 19.01 -43.87 70.83
N ASN A 554 17.93 -43.74 70.04
CA ASN A 554 16.64 -43.21 70.52
C ASN A 554 15.54 -44.28 70.60
N ASP A 555 15.64 -45.34 69.80
CA ASP A 555 14.66 -46.45 69.74
C ASP A 555 15.40 -47.78 69.56
N ALA A 556 15.73 -48.41 70.68
CA ALA A 556 16.54 -49.62 70.73
C ALA A 556 15.85 -50.81 70.03
N GLU A 557 14.52 -50.88 70.10
CA GLU A 557 13.72 -51.94 69.49
C GLU A 557 13.72 -51.80 67.96
N ALA A 558 13.42 -50.61 67.44
CA ALA A 558 13.50 -50.34 66.01
C ALA A 558 14.93 -50.56 65.48
N GLY A 559 15.95 -50.16 66.23
CA GLY A 559 17.36 -50.40 65.90
C GLY A 559 17.70 -51.89 65.77
N ALA A 560 17.31 -52.72 66.73
CA ALA A 560 17.54 -54.17 66.68
C ALA A 560 16.82 -54.83 65.49
N LYS A 561 15.59 -54.40 65.19
CA LYS A 561 14.81 -54.87 64.05
C LYS A 561 15.49 -54.55 62.71
N LEU A 562 16.01 -53.33 62.57
CA LEU A 562 16.78 -52.92 61.40
C LEU A 562 18.08 -53.73 61.22
N GLU A 563 18.76 -54.11 62.32
CA GLU A 563 19.95 -54.99 62.27
C GLU A 563 19.61 -56.38 61.70
N VAL A 564 18.49 -56.97 62.14
CA VAL A 564 18.00 -58.26 61.63
C VAL A 564 17.71 -58.17 60.12
N TRP A 565 16.94 -57.15 59.71
CA TRP A 565 16.63 -56.94 58.30
C TRP A 565 17.88 -56.69 57.45
N ARG A 566 18.84 -55.90 57.94
CA ARG A 566 20.14 -55.70 57.27
C ARG A 566 20.84 -57.03 57.00
N ASP A 567 20.87 -57.92 57.98
CA ASP A 567 21.57 -59.20 57.85
C ASP A 567 20.83 -60.16 56.91
N LEU A 568 19.49 -60.15 56.90
CA LEU A 568 18.67 -60.87 55.92
C LEU A 568 18.93 -60.38 54.49
N VAL A 569 18.90 -59.05 54.27
CA VAL A 569 19.17 -58.44 52.96
C VAL A 569 20.60 -58.72 52.50
N LYS A 570 21.59 -58.66 53.42
CA LYS A 570 22.99 -58.96 53.10
C LYS A 570 23.21 -60.43 52.73
N GLN A 571 22.43 -61.34 53.32
CA GLN A 571 22.46 -62.77 53.01
C GLN A 571 21.61 -63.14 51.78
N GLY A 572 20.85 -62.20 51.20
CA GLY A 572 19.90 -62.48 50.12
C GLY A 572 18.75 -63.40 50.57
N LYS A 573 18.42 -63.41 51.86
CA LYS A 573 17.36 -64.22 52.47
C LYS A 573 16.09 -63.40 52.77
N ASP A 574 16.03 -62.16 52.32
CA ASP A 574 14.83 -61.35 52.41
C ASP A 574 13.72 -61.92 51.51
N ASN A 575 12.52 -62.02 52.06
CA ASN A 575 11.32 -62.46 51.35
C ASN A 575 10.31 -61.30 51.24
N ASP A 576 9.19 -61.54 50.56
CA ASP A 576 8.18 -60.50 50.37
C ASP A 576 7.50 -60.07 51.68
N ASP A 577 7.45 -60.95 52.70
CA ASP A 577 6.99 -60.60 54.05
C ASP A 577 7.92 -59.59 54.70
N THR A 578 9.24 -59.80 54.61
CA THR A 578 10.25 -58.86 55.11
C THR A 578 10.10 -57.49 54.43
N LYS A 579 9.88 -57.46 53.11
CA LYS A 579 9.65 -56.22 52.36
C LYS A 579 8.34 -55.54 52.74
N LYS A 580 7.28 -56.30 53.00
CA LYS A 580 5.99 -55.77 53.45
C LYS A 580 6.15 -55.14 54.84
N GLU A 581 6.80 -55.84 55.76
CA GLU A 581 7.04 -55.37 57.11
C GLU A 581 7.84 -54.05 57.15
N MET A 582 8.87 -53.92 56.30
CA MET A 582 9.60 -52.66 56.12
C MET A 582 8.67 -51.50 55.71
N ARG A 583 7.76 -51.73 54.75
CA ARG A 583 6.81 -50.71 54.29
C ARG A 583 5.80 -50.34 55.39
N ASP A 584 5.30 -51.33 56.12
CA ASP A 584 4.33 -51.14 57.19
C ASP A 584 4.94 -50.32 58.34
N VAL A 585 6.19 -50.61 58.74
CA VAL A 585 6.91 -49.81 59.76
C VAL A 585 7.11 -48.36 59.32
N ALA A 586 7.50 -48.12 58.06
CA ALA A 586 7.66 -46.76 57.56
C ALA A 586 6.31 -46.01 57.46
N ALA A 587 5.23 -46.70 57.09
CA ALA A 587 3.90 -46.10 57.05
C ALA A 587 3.39 -45.73 58.45
N ASN A 588 3.52 -46.64 59.42
CA ASN A 588 3.11 -46.38 60.80
C ASN A 588 3.89 -45.21 61.42
N ALA A 589 5.20 -45.12 61.14
CA ALA A 589 6.04 -44.02 61.62
C ALA A 589 5.58 -42.64 61.13
N ILE A 590 4.95 -42.54 59.95
CA ILE A 590 4.39 -41.29 59.43
C ILE A 590 3.03 -40.99 60.04
N GLU A 591 2.17 -42.00 60.22
CA GLU A 591 0.86 -41.82 60.86
C GLU A 591 1.03 -41.31 62.30
N GLU A 592 1.99 -41.85 63.05
CA GLU A 592 2.37 -41.33 64.38
C GLU A 592 2.86 -39.87 64.32
N LEU A 593 3.57 -39.49 63.26
CA LEU A 593 4.06 -38.12 63.13
C LEU A 593 2.94 -37.11 62.81
N LYS A 594 1.84 -37.56 62.22
CA LYS A 594 0.63 -36.76 61.98
C LYS A 594 -0.15 -36.51 63.26
N THR A 595 -0.25 -37.50 64.16
CA THR A 595 -1.02 -37.38 65.42
C THR A 595 -0.35 -36.49 66.47
N VAL A 596 0.96 -36.30 66.40
CA VAL A 596 1.74 -35.46 67.34
C VAL A 596 1.71 -33.97 66.97
N THR A 597 1.17 -33.59 65.82
CA THR A 597 1.07 -32.17 65.42
C THR A 597 -0.25 -31.59 65.94
N PRO A 598 -0.26 -30.69 66.94
CA PRO A 598 -1.50 -30.06 67.38
C PRO A 598 -2.04 -29.19 66.24
N GLN A 599 -3.35 -29.26 66.01
CA GLN A 599 -4.07 -28.23 65.25
C GLN A 599 -3.82 -26.89 65.95
N ALA A 600 -2.99 -26.05 65.37
CA ALA A 600 -2.91 -24.65 65.75
C ALA A 600 -4.16 -23.97 65.20
N ASP A 601 -5.21 -23.89 66.01
CA ASP A 601 -6.31 -22.90 65.96
C ASP A 601 -7.28 -23.18 67.13
N ASP A 602 -6.97 -22.67 68.34
CA ASP A 602 -7.99 -22.23 69.32
C ASP A 602 -7.45 -21.52 70.59
N VAL A 603 -6.29 -20.85 70.54
CA VAL A 603 -5.83 -20.00 71.66
C VAL A 603 -5.39 -18.64 71.14
N ALA A 604 -6.35 -17.90 70.60
CA ALA A 604 -6.22 -16.47 70.34
C ALA A 604 -7.55 -15.73 70.64
N VAL A 605 -8.25 -16.13 71.71
CA VAL A 605 -9.37 -15.36 72.29
C VAL A 605 -9.38 -15.52 73.82
N GLU A 606 -8.26 -15.25 74.50
CA GLU A 606 -8.31 -15.09 75.97
C GLU A 606 -7.12 -14.29 76.56
N GLN A 607 -6.59 -13.29 75.84
CA GLN A 607 -5.59 -12.35 76.41
C GLN A 607 -5.81 -10.89 75.97
N ALA A 608 -7.04 -10.51 75.63
CA ALA A 608 -7.41 -9.11 75.37
C ALA A 608 -8.42 -8.54 76.38
N ALA A 609 -8.67 -9.22 77.50
CA ALA A 609 -9.69 -8.83 78.48
C ALA A 609 -9.14 -8.48 79.89
N GLU A 610 -7.83 -8.50 80.12
CA GLU A 610 -7.25 -8.22 81.46
C GLU A 610 -6.30 -7.02 81.52
N GLU A 611 -6.27 -6.16 80.50
CA GLU A 611 -5.51 -4.89 80.55
C GLU A 611 -6.43 -3.67 80.38
N GLU A 612 -7.58 -3.71 81.05
CA GLU A 612 -8.46 -2.53 81.20
C GLU A 612 -9.09 -2.48 82.61
N THR A 613 -8.36 -2.84 83.67
CA THR A 613 -8.67 -2.42 85.05
C THR A 613 -7.43 -2.48 85.95
N ALA A 614 -6.63 -1.41 86.02
CA ALA A 614 -6.04 -0.88 87.27
C ALA A 614 -4.98 0.21 87.01
N THR A 615 -5.33 1.43 87.44
CA THR A 615 -4.49 2.54 87.96
C THR A 615 -3.39 3.16 87.11
#